data_AF-A0A1B7ZCC5-F1
#
_entry.id   AF-A0A1B7ZCC5-F1
#
_cell.length_a   1.000
_cell.length_b   1.000
_cell.length_c   1.000
_cell.angle_alpha   90.00
_cell.angle_beta   90.00
_cell.angle_gamma   90.00
#
_symmetry.space_group_name_H-M   'P 1'
#
loop_
_entity.id
_entity.type
_entity.pdbx_description
1 polymer ?
#
loop_
_entity_poly.entity_id
_entity_poly.type
_entity_poly.pdbx_seq_one_letter_code
_entity_poly.pdbx_strand_id
1 'polypeptide(L)'
;MPTNTKMTENIKQLFSKMNDDTRQEALDLLMTEFQLKSPKFIKNNWIIGGRIPEEHQERIVHIFQNLLRVQLFKINEIKVNL
;
A
#
# COMPACT_ATOMS: atom_id res chain seq x y z
N MET A 1 -7.11 -12.98 18.42
CA MET A 1 -7.72 -13.26 17.11
C MET A 1 -6.60 -13.66 16.15
N PRO A 2 -6.73 -14.75 15.39
CA PRO A 2 -5.69 -15.17 14.46
C PRO A 2 -5.69 -14.22 13.26
N THR A 3 -4.59 -13.51 13.05
CA THR A 3 -4.41 -12.66 11.86
C THR A 3 -4.26 -13.52 10.61
N ASN A 4 -5.00 -13.21 9.55
CA ASN A 4 -4.81 -13.78 8.21
C ASN A 4 -3.42 -13.42 7.64
N THR A 5 -2.42 -14.24 7.98
CA THR A 5 -1.01 -14.02 7.68
C THR A 5 -0.73 -13.90 6.18
N LYS A 6 -1.53 -14.59 5.34
CA LYS A 6 -1.37 -14.61 3.88
C LYS A 6 -1.68 -13.25 3.25
N MET A 7 -2.73 -12.58 3.74
CA MET A 7 -3.16 -11.30 3.19
C MET A 7 -2.24 -10.16 3.65
N THR A 8 -1.79 -10.22 4.91
CA THR A 8 -0.78 -9.28 5.42
C THR A 8 0.52 -9.37 4.61
N GLU A 9 1.00 -10.58 4.31
CA GLU A 9 2.19 -10.77 3.49
C GLU A 9 2.01 -10.24 2.06
N ASN A 10 0.84 -10.48 1.45
CA ASN A 10 0.51 -9.89 0.15
C ASN A 10 0.59 -8.35 0.16
N ILE A 11 0.05 -7.71 1.19
CA ILE A 11 0.12 -6.25 1.36
C ILE A 11 1.58 -5.78 1.43
N LYS A 12 2.44 -6.48 2.19
CA LYS A 12 3.88 -6.16 2.26
C LYS A 12 4.57 -6.29 0.91
N GLN A 13 4.24 -7.35 0.15
CA GLN A 13 4.79 -7.57 -1.18
C GLN A 13 4.32 -6.54 -2.21
N LEU A 14 3.07 -6.08 -2.13
CA LEU A 14 2.60 -4.99 -2.99
C LEU A 14 3.31 -3.68 -2.65
N PHE A 15 3.46 -3.37 -1.36
CA PHE A 15 4.16 -2.16 -0.92
C PHE A 15 5.65 -2.14 -1.30
N SER A 16 6.32 -3.30 -1.30
CA SER A 16 7.73 -3.38 -1.69
C SER A 16 7.97 -3.09 -3.17
N LYS A 17 6.99 -3.39 -4.04
CA LYS A 17 7.04 -3.13 -5.49
C LYS A 17 6.81 -1.67 -5.87
N MET A 18 6.30 -0.86 -4.96
CA MET A 18 6.06 0.57 -5.19
C MET A 18 7.38 1.36 -5.15
N ASN A 19 7.50 2.38 -5.98
CA ASN A 19 8.56 3.39 -5.87
C ASN A 19 8.27 4.34 -4.70
N ASP A 20 9.23 5.21 -4.36
CA ASP A 20 9.11 6.04 -3.16
C ASP A 20 7.93 7.03 -3.21
N ASP A 21 7.65 7.61 -4.38
CA ASP A 21 6.48 8.49 -4.59
C ASP A 21 5.16 7.73 -4.35
N THR A 22 5.04 6.55 -4.96
CA THR A 22 3.83 5.72 -4.86
C THR A 22 3.65 5.17 -3.44
N ARG A 23 4.75 4.89 -2.72
CA ARG A 23 4.70 4.51 -1.30
C ARG A 23 4.20 5.65 -0.43
N GLN A 24 4.62 6.88 -0.69
CA GLN A 24 4.15 8.04 0.06
C GLN A 24 2.65 8.26 -0.21
N GLU A 25 2.25 8.24 -1.48
CA GLU A 25 0.83 8.31 -1.89
C GLU A 25 0.00 7.20 -1.22
N ALA A 26 0.51 5.97 -1.18
CA ALA A 26 -0.14 4.87 -0.49
C ALA A 26 -0.37 5.17 1.00
N LEU A 27 0.64 5.67 1.72
CA LEU A 27 0.50 5.99 3.13
C LEU A 27 -0.52 7.12 3.36
N ASP A 28 -0.53 8.14 2.52
CA ASP A 28 -1.45 9.28 2.63
C ASP A 28 -2.90 8.88 2.33
N LEU A 29 -3.12 8.00 1.35
CA LEU A 29 -4.44 7.41 1.08
C LEU A 29 -4.92 6.56 2.25
N LEU A 30 -4.05 5.73 2.84
CA LEU A 30 -4.40 4.94 4.01
C LEU A 30 -4.72 5.82 5.23
N MET A 31 -4.00 6.92 5.41
CA MET A 31 -4.32 7.88 6.46
C MET A 31 -5.71 8.48 6.29
N THR A 32 -6.03 8.88 5.07
CA THR A 32 -7.31 9.53 4.75
C THR A 32 -8.47 8.54 4.86
N GLU A 33 -8.34 7.36 4.25
CA GLU A 33 -9.38 6.33 4.21
C GLU A 33 -9.74 5.81 5.61
N PHE A 34 -8.73 5.57 6.45
CA PHE A 34 -8.89 4.97 7.78
C PHE A 34 -8.77 5.97 8.93
N GLN A 35 -8.75 7.28 8.62
CA GLN A 35 -8.63 8.37 9.59
C GLN A 35 -7.44 8.21 10.57
N LEU A 36 -6.30 7.73 10.06
CA LEU A 36 -5.11 7.47 10.85
C LEU A 36 -4.27 8.72 10.98
N LYS A 37 -3.64 8.89 12.14
CA LYS A 37 -2.94 10.15 12.49
C LYS A 37 -1.49 10.23 12.01
N SER A 38 -0.89 9.14 11.54
CA SER A 38 0.53 9.15 11.20
C SER A 38 0.91 8.12 10.12
N PRO A 39 1.63 8.54 9.07
CA PRO A 39 2.11 7.63 8.04
C PRO A 39 3.22 6.73 8.59
N LYS A 40 4.01 7.24 9.53
CA LYS A 40 5.03 6.47 10.27
C LYS A 40 4.40 5.37 11.11
N PHE A 41 3.24 5.62 11.72
CA PHE A 41 2.50 4.60 12.47
C PHE A 41 2.06 3.46 11.53
N ILE A 42 1.47 3.79 10.37
CA ILE A 42 1.04 2.80 9.37
C ILE A 42 2.24 1.99 8.90
N LYS A 43 3.31 2.65 8.46
CA LYS A 43 4.51 1.95 7.97
C LYS A 43 5.08 1.00 9.02
N ASN A 44 5.23 1.44 10.26
CA ASN A 44 5.88 0.63 11.30
C ASN A 44 4.97 -0.47 11.85
N ASN A 45 3.69 -0.19 12.11
CA ASN A 45 2.79 -1.15 12.74
C ASN A 45 2.12 -2.07 11.72
N TRP A 46 1.65 -1.52 10.61
CA TRP A 46 0.88 -2.26 9.62
C TRP A 46 1.81 -2.95 8.63
N ILE A 47 2.68 -2.18 7.97
CA ILE A 47 3.51 -2.72 6.88
C ILE A 47 4.67 -3.55 7.45
N ILE A 48 5.51 -2.97 8.31
CA ILE A 48 6.65 -3.70 8.89
C ILE A 48 6.13 -4.71 9.93
N GLY A 49 5.36 -4.23 10.90
CA GLY A 49 4.86 -5.02 12.03
C GLY A 49 3.80 -6.06 11.67
N GLY A 50 3.17 -5.97 10.50
CA GLY A 50 2.13 -6.92 10.05
C GLY A 50 0.84 -6.88 10.88
N ARG A 51 0.59 -5.80 11.63
CA ARG A 51 -0.57 -5.69 12.53
C ARG A 51 -1.70 -4.93 11.84
N ILE A 52 -2.15 -5.47 10.71
CA ILE A 52 -3.22 -4.87 9.89
C ILE A 52 -4.57 -5.47 10.30
N PRO A 53 -5.57 -4.66 10.70
CA PRO A 53 -6.91 -5.16 10.98
C PRO A 53 -7.51 -5.87 9.77
N GLU A 54 -8.10 -7.06 9.97
CA GLU A 54 -8.58 -7.90 8.86
C GLU A 54 -9.63 -7.21 7.99
N GLU A 55 -10.51 -6.44 8.61
CA GLU A 55 -11.54 -5.64 7.95
C GLU A 55 -10.98 -4.56 7.01
N HIS A 56 -9.70 -4.19 7.16
CA HIS A 56 -9.03 -3.23 6.29
C HIS A 56 -8.18 -3.90 5.22
N GLN A 57 -7.76 -5.15 5.42
CA GLN A 57 -6.76 -5.80 4.57
C GLN A 57 -7.18 -5.88 3.11
N GLU A 58 -8.43 -6.28 2.83
CA GLU A 58 -8.94 -6.37 1.46
C GLU A 58 -8.93 -5.00 0.77
N ARG A 59 -9.39 -3.96 1.47
CA ARG A 59 -9.41 -2.59 0.96
C ARG A 59 -8.00 -2.07 0.67
N ILE A 60 -7.04 -2.34 1.56
CA ILE A 60 -5.63 -1.98 1.39
C ILE A 60 -5.05 -2.63 0.14
N VAL A 61 -5.35 -3.92 -0.10
CA VAL A 61 -4.90 -4.61 -1.32
C VAL A 61 -5.43 -3.91 -2.57
N HIS A 62 -6.71 -3.54 -2.60
CA HIS A 62 -7.29 -2.85 -3.74
C HIS A 62 -6.62 -1.49 -4.00
N ILE A 63 -6.39 -0.70 -2.95
CA ILE A 63 -5.66 0.58 -3.06
C ILE A 63 -4.26 0.34 -3.63
N PHE A 64 -3.52 -0.63 -3.08
CA PHE A 64 -2.15 -0.88 -3.48
C PHE A 64 -2.03 -1.41 -4.91
N GLN A 65 -2.94 -2.28 -5.34
CA GLN A 65 -3.01 -2.75 -6.71
C GLN A 65 -3.31 -1.62 -7.70
N ASN A 66 -4.24 -0.72 -7.35
CA ASN A 66 -4.55 0.43 -8.20
C ASN A 66 -3.36 1.38 -8.33
N LEU A 67 -2.68 1.69 -7.22
CA LEU A 67 -1.48 2.51 -7.22
C LEU A 67 -0.36 1.90 -8.07
N LEU A 68 -0.10 0.60 -7.94
CA LEU A 68 0.89 -0.09 -8.78
C LEU A 68 0.53 -0.06 -10.27
N ARG A 69 -0.75 -0.21 -10.62
CA ARG A 69 -1.20 -0.06 -12.01
C ARG A 69 -0.89 1.35 -12.52
N VAL A 70 -1.25 2.39 -11.78
CA VAL A 70 -0.97 3.79 -12.14
C VAL A 70 0.52 4.04 -12.29
N GLN A 71 1.34 3.54 -11.36
CA GLN A 71 2.80 3.64 -11.44
C GLN A 71 3.33 3.04 -12.75
N LEU A 72 2.86 1.85 -13.13
CA LEU A 72 3.27 1.19 -14.37
C LEU A 72 2.81 1.95 -15.62
N PHE A 73 1.60 2.51 -15.62
CA PHE A 73 1.11 3.34 -16.71
C PHE A 73 1.97 4.59 -16.91
N LYS A 74 2.28 5.32 -15.83
CA LYS A 74 3.15 6.51 -15.87
C LYS A 74 4.54 6.18 -16.43
N ILE A 75 5.12 5.05 -16.03
CA ILE A 75 6.43 4.59 -16.55
C ILE A 75 6.35 4.30 -18.06
N ASN A 76 5.26 3.68 -18.52
CA ASN A 76 5.09 3.33 -19.92
C ASN A 76 4.82 4.56 -20.80
N GLU A 77 4.08 5.56 -20.32
CA GLU A 77 3.89 6.83 -21.05
C GLU A 77 5.21 7.57 -21.27
N ILE A 78 6.11 7.56 -20.27
CA ILE A 78 7.45 8.14 -20.41
C ILE A 78 8.24 7.41 -21.50
N LYS A 79 8.14 6.08 -21.60
CA LYS A 79 8.86 5.29 -22.61
C LYS A 79 8.34 5.47 -24.04
N VAL A 80 7.06 5.80 -24.22
CA VAL A 80 6.47 6.03 -25.56
C VAL A 80 6.84 7.42 -26.09
N ASN A 81 7.11 8.38 -25.20
CA ASN A 81 7.41 9.76 -25.54
C ASN A 81 8.92 10.09 -25.53
N LEU A 82 9.80 9.09 -25.40
CA LEU A 82 11.27 9.19 -25.50
C LEU A 82 11.75 8.58 -26.82
#